data_AF-A0A517RFX8-F1
#
_entry.id   AF-A0A517RFX8-F1
#
_cell.length_a   1.000
_cell.length_b   1.000
_cell.length_c   1.000
_cell.angle_alpha   90.00
_cell.angle_beta   90.00
_cell.angle_gamma   90.00
#
_symmetry.space_group_name_H-M   'P 1'
#
loop_
_entity.id
_entity.type
_entity.pdbx_description
1 polymer ?
#
loop_
_entity_poly.entity_id
_entity_poly.type
_entity_poly.pdbx_seq_one_letter_code
_entity_poly.pdbx_strand_id
1 'polypeptide(L)'
;MRHHVRYLVFFLTLSLTYAVITGCGPNAEELKRLNPEISANWGSKKVTETSGATSYIFEGDVKPPLKVNNDENATLASIDDVNAVLKSLNLPTVSETRPDKGSLEKRRYLRGQYHWPDYPLGLLVVERMTATDKRTYENYDAIWKVRIDKPE
;
A
#
# COMPACT_ATOMS: atom_id res chain seq x y z
N MET A 1 48.97 -34.40 2.15
CA MET A 1 48.18 -34.04 3.36
C MET A 1 47.10 -33.06 2.90
N ARG A 2 45.98 -33.54 2.36
CA ARG A 2 44.71 -33.93 3.03
C ARG A 2 44.15 -32.87 3.99
N HIS A 3 43.05 -32.26 3.50
CA HIS A 3 41.82 -31.83 4.16
C HIS A 3 41.89 -31.04 5.47
N HIS A 4 41.34 -29.82 5.46
CA HIS A 4 40.31 -29.35 6.40
C HIS A 4 39.56 -28.16 5.73
N VAL A 5 38.33 -28.34 5.22
CA VAL A 5 37.03 -28.20 5.93
C VAL A 5 36.59 -26.72 5.94
N ARG A 6 35.73 -26.22 5.04
CA ARG A 6 34.26 -26.41 4.93
C ARG A 6 33.50 -26.34 6.27
N TYR A 7 33.52 -25.21 6.97
CA TYR A 7 32.51 -24.87 8.02
C TYR A 7 32.31 -23.36 8.19
N LEU A 8 31.90 -22.63 7.15
CA LEU A 8 31.52 -21.21 7.30
C LEU A 8 30.10 -20.89 6.77
N VAL A 9 29.22 -21.89 6.67
CA VAL A 9 27.85 -21.72 6.15
C VAL A 9 26.78 -22.26 7.12
N PHE A 10 27.17 -22.61 8.35
CA PHE A 10 26.28 -23.31 9.31
C PHE A 10 26.05 -22.59 10.64
N PHE A 11 26.20 -21.26 10.69
CA PHE A 11 26.01 -20.47 11.92
C PHE A 11 24.95 -19.37 11.82
N LEU A 12 24.08 -19.40 10.81
CA LEU A 12 23.04 -18.37 10.62
C LEU A 12 21.59 -18.86 10.77
N THR A 13 21.36 -20.12 11.12
CA THR A 13 20.01 -20.67 11.31
C THR A 13 19.63 -20.96 12.76
N LEU A 14 20.49 -20.64 13.74
CA LEU A 14 20.28 -21.02 15.15
C LEU A 14 20.17 -19.84 16.13
N SER A 15 19.78 -18.65 15.68
CA SER A 15 19.52 -17.51 16.57
C SER A 15 18.08 -16.98 16.51
N LEU A 16 17.15 -17.70 15.87
CA LEU A 16 15.74 -17.29 15.85
C LEU A 16 14.84 -18.05 16.84
N THR A 17 15.37 -19.02 17.58
CA THR A 17 14.60 -19.81 18.56
C THR A 17 14.79 -19.40 20.02
N TYR A 18 15.80 -18.58 20.34
CA TYR A 18 16.09 -18.17 21.73
C TYR A 18 15.34 -16.93 22.22
N ALA A 19 14.59 -16.23 21.36
CA ALA A 19 13.85 -15.04 21.75
C ALA A 19 12.45 -15.32 22.33
N VAL A 20 12.07 -16.60 22.53
CA VAL A 20 10.75 -16.98 23.06
C VAL A 20 10.75 -17.09 24.60
N ILE A 21 11.92 -17.11 25.27
CA ILE A 21 12.01 -17.48 26.69
C ILE A 21 12.28 -16.29 27.64
N THR A 22 12.75 -15.15 27.16
CA THR A 22 12.86 -13.93 27.98
C THR A 22 11.82 -12.94 27.49
N GLY A 23 10.84 -12.59 28.35
CA GLY A 23 9.76 -11.63 28.08
C GLY A 23 10.23 -10.18 27.84
N CYS A 24 11.20 -10.01 26.95
CA CYS A 24 11.76 -8.78 26.44
C CYS A 24 11.73 -8.90 24.90
N GLY A 25 10.53 -9.16 24.37
CA GLY A 25 10.28 -8.94 22.96
C GLY A 25 10.25 -7.44 22.69
N PRO A 26 10.74 -6.95 21.54
CA PRO A 26 10.64 -5.54 21.18
C PRO A 26 9.18 -5.10 21.27
N ASN A 27 8.94 -3.97 21.94
CA ASN A 27 7.59 -3.43 22.02
C ASN A 27 7.10 -2.98 20.62
N ALA A 28 5.80 -2.72 20.46
CA ALA A 28 5.21 -2.39 19.16
C ALA A 28 5.88 -1.17 18.48
N GLU A 29 6.46 -0.24 19.25
CA GLU A 29 7.23 0.88 18.71
C GLU A 29 8.63 0.48 18.24
N GLU A 30 9.31 -0.42 18.94
CA GLU A 30 10.60 -0.98 18.51
C GLU A 30 10.49 -1.83 17.26
N LEU A 31 9.41 -2.63 17.11
CA LEU A 31 9.14 -3.34 15.86
C LEU A 31 8.94 -2.39 14.68
N LYS A 32 8.33 -1.22 14.92
CA LYS A 32 8.14 -0.15 13.94
C LYS A 32 9.46 0.57 13.58
N ARG A 33 10.37 0.70 14.55
CA ARG A 33 11.70 1.30 14.38
C ARG A 33 12.73 0.35 13.78
N LEU A 34 12.61 -0.94 14.01
CA LEU A 34 13.52 -1.98 13.50
C LEU A 34 13.18 -2.41 12.08
N ASN A 35 12.02 -2.03 11.56
CA ASN A 35 11.63 -2.33 10.18
C ASN A 35 11.01 -1.13 9.43
N PRO A 36 11.72 0.00 9.32
CA PRO A 36 11.33 1.08 8.40
C PRO A 36 11.42 0.62 6.93
N GLU A 37 12.04 -0.54 6.69
CA GLU A 37 12.20 -1.23 5.41
C GLU A 37 11.18 -2.37 5.17
N ILE A 38 10.03 -2.36 5.84
CA ILE A 38 8.79 -2.61 5.06
C ILE A 38 8.55 -1.36 4.20
N SER A 39 9.54 -1.09 3.34
CA SER A 39 9.39 -0.35 2.10
C SER A 39 8.28 -1.09 1.38
N ALA A 40 7.06 -0.56 1.53
CA ALA A 40 5.97 -0.41 0.56
C ALA A 40 5.98 -1.33 -0.68
N ASN A 41 6.43 -2.57 -0.59
CA ASN A 41 6.38 -3.56 -1.65
C ASN A 41 5.07 -4.31 -1.49
N TRP A 42 3.99 -3.54 -1.57
CA TRP A 42 2.68 -4.12 -1.81
C TRP A 42 2.75 -4.71 -3.20
N GLY A 43 2.72 -6.04 -3.29
CA GLY A 43 2.72 -6.74 -4.56
C GLY A 43 1.66 -6.13 -5.47
N SER A 44 2.09 -5.55 -6.59
CA SER A 44 1.20 -4.91 -7.53
C SER A 44 1.36 -5.51 -8.91
N LYS A 45 0.23 -5.72 -9.56
CA LYS A 45 0.16 -6.18 -10.95
C LYS A 45 -0.16 -4.99 -11.83
N LYS A 46 0.74 -4.67 -12.75
CA LYS A 46 0.48 -3.69 -13.81
C LYS A 46 -0.32 -4.35 -14.93
N VAL A 47 -1.42 -3.73 -15.32
CA VAL A 47 -2.33 -4.17 -16.38
C VAL A 47 -2.58 -3.02 -17.33
N THR A 48 -2.46 -3.25 -18.63
CA THR A 48 -2.96 -2.33 -19.65
C THR A 48 -4.39 -2.76 -19.98
N GLU A 49 -5.35 -1.89 -19.70
CA GLU A 49 -6.76 -2.15 -19.99
C GLU A 49 -7.06 -1.98 -21.48
N THR A 50 -8.17 -2.55 -21.96
CA THR A 50 -8.61 -2.45 -23.36
C THR A 50 -8.82 -1.00 -23.81
N SER A 51 -9.15 -0.10 -22.87
CA SER A 51 -9.25 1.35 -23.10
C SER A 51 -7.90 2.03 -23.36
N GLY A 52 -6.78 1.32 -23.19
CA GLY A 52 -5.44 1.92 -23.20
C GLY A 52 -5.01 2.52 -21.87
N ALA A 53 -5.88 2.47 -20.85
CA ALA A 53 -5.55 2.88 -19.49
C ALA A 53 -4.52 1.94 -18.85
N THR A 54 -3.70 2.48 -17.95
CA THR A 54 -2.76 1.69 -17.15
C THR A 54 -3.27 1.56 -15.73
N SER A 55 -3.42 0.32 -15.27
CA SER A 55 -3.88 0.00 -13.93
C SER A 55 -2.81 -0.75 -13.14
N TYR A 56 -2.62 -0.36 -11.88
CA TYR A 56 -1.82 -1.05 -10.89
C TYR A 56 -2.77 -1.63 -9.85
N ILE A 57 -2.87 -2.95 -9.81
CA ILE A 57 -3.79 -3.68 -8.93
C ILE A 57 -2.97 -4.27 -7.79
N PHE A 58 -3.32 -3.92 -6.55
CA PHE A 58 -2.66 -4.44 -5.36
C PHE A 58 -3.26 -5.78 -4.98
N GLU A 59 -2.53 -6.85 -5.30
CA GLU A 59 -2.92 -8.22 -5.07
C GLU A 59 -2.21 -8.73 -3.80
N GLY A 60 -2.91 -9.51 -2.98
CA GLY A 60 -2.37 -10.07 -1.74
C GLY A 60 -3.19 -9.73 -0.48
N ASP A 61 -2.76 -10.35 0.61
CA ASP A 61 -3.43 -10.28 1.91
C ASP A 61 -3.24 -8.93 2.61
N VAL A 62 -2.16 -8.22 2.30
CA VAL A 62 -1.86 -6.87 2.80
C VAL A 62 -1.86 -5.90 1.64
N LYS A 63 -2.72 -4.89 1.70
CA LYS A 63 -2.85 -3.82 0.70
C LYS A 63 -2.37 -2.50 1.29
N PRO A 64 -2.00 -1.52 0.45
CA PRO A 64 -1.64 -0.21 0.94
C PRO A 64 -2.79 0.41 1.74
N PRO A 65 -2.56 0.82 3.00
CA PRO A 65 -3.60 1.45 3.81
C PRO A 65 -3.95 2.83 3.24
N LEU A 66 -5.21 3.24 3.41
CA LEU A 66 -5.70 4.56 3.08
C LEU A 66 -6.47 5.12 4.26
N LYS A 67 -5.91 6.14 4.92
CA LYS A 67 -6.71 6.90 5.88
C LYS A 67 -7.72 7.75 5.12
N VAL A 68 -8.95 7.74 5.62
CA VAL A 68 -10.03 8.58 5.11
C VAL A 68 -10.53 9.49 6.22
N ASN A 69 -10.73 10.76 5.89
CA ASN A 69 -11.33 11.72 6.80
C ASN A 69 -12.72 12.05 6.27
N ASN A 70 -13.74 11.95 7.12
CA ASN A 70 -15.07 12.41 6.75
C ASN A 70 -15.19 13.89 7.12
N ASP A 71 -15.36 14.72 6.11
CA ASP A 71 -15.78 16.11 6.25
C ASP A 71 -17.32 16.18 6.13
N GLU A 72 -17.93 17.30 6.51
CA GLU A 72 -19.37 17.51 6.49
C GLU A 72 -20.00 17.22 5.11
N ASN A 73 -19.21 17.38 4.04
CA ASN A 73 -19.68 17.25 2.66
C ASN A 73 -19.09 16.06 1.88
N ALA A 74 -17.95 15.49 2.32
CA ALA A 74 -17.26 14.47 1.55
C ALA A 74 -16.32 13.59 2.38
N THR A 75 -16.04 12.39 1.87
CA THR A 75 -14.96 11.55 2.38
C THR A 75 -13.68 11.91 1.63
N LEU A 76 -12.62 12.27 2.33
CA LEU A 76 -11.35 12.74 1.78
C LEU A 76 -10.27 11.67 1.95
N ALA A 77 -9.50 11.44 0.89
CA ALA A 77 -8.31 10.58 0.95
C ALA A 77 -7.12 11.31 1.58
N SER A 78 -6.39 10.62 2.45
CA SER A 78 -5.08 11.05 2.96
C SER A 78 -4.06 11.16 1.82
N ILE A 79 -3.56 12.37 1.58
CA ILE A 79 -2.60 12.63 0.51
C ILE A 79 -1.26 11.92 0.74
N ASP A 80 -0.84 11.80 2.01
CA ASP A 80 0.42 11.13 2.36
C ASP A 80 0.38 9.65 2.02
N ASP A 81 -0.74 8.99 2.30
CA ASP A 81 -0.93 7.57 1.99
C ASP A 81 -1.00 7.33 0.47
N VAL A 82 -1.70 8.21 -0.27
CA VAL A 82 -1.73 8.17 -1.74
C VAL A 82 -0.32 8.37 -2.31
N ASN A 83 0.40 9.38 -1.85
CA ASN A 83 1.75 9.67 -2.35
C ASN A 83 2.77 8.60 -1.97
N ALA A 84 2.60 7.90 -0.84
CA ALA A 84 3.41 6.74 -0.51
C ALA A 84 3.25 5.61 -1.55
N VAL A 85 2.01 5.34 -1.98
CA VAL A 85 1.72 4.37 -3.04
C VAL A 85 2.25 4.83 -4.40
N LEU A 86 2.06 6.10 -4.77
CA LEU A 86 2.58 6.61 -6.05
C LEU A 86 4.10 6.51 -6.11
N LYS A 87 4.80 6.83 -5.02
CA LYS A 87 6.26 6.66 -4.91
C LYS A 87 6.68 5.20 -5.04
N SER A 88 5.97 4.24 -4.41
CA SER A 88 6.31 2.81 -4.53
C SER A 88 6.12 2.28 -5.95
N LEU A 89 5.25 2.92 -6.75
CA LEU A 89 5.04 2.62 -8.16
C LEU A 89 5.97 3.41 -9.11
N ASN A 90 6.88 4.23 -8.58
CA ASN A 90 7.72 5.18 -9.34
C ASN A 90 6.88 6.16 -10.20
N LEU A 91 5.78 6.64 -9.65
CA LEU A 91 4.88 7.59 -10.29
C LEU A 91 5.00 8.99 -9.66
N PRO A 92 4.68 10.07 -10.41
CA PRO A 92 4.58 11.42 -9.86
C PRO A 92 3.66 11.49 -8.64
N THR A 93 3.97 12.36 -7.68
CA THR A 93 3.10 12.62 -6.54
C THR A 93 2.00 13.62 -6.90
N VAL A 94 0.92 13.63 -6.12
CA VAL A 94 -0.13 14.66 -6.16
C VAL A 94 0.11 15.71 -5.07
N SER A 95 -0.38 16.94 -5.29
CA SER A 95 -0.24 18.08 -4.37
C SER A 95 -1.47 18.37 -3.51
N GLU A 96 -2.63 17.85 -3.90
CA GLU A 96 -3.91 18.15 -3.25
C GLU A 96 -4.69 16.87 -2.92
N THR A 97 -5.39 16.89 -1.79
CA THR A 97 -6.39 15.87 -1.47
C THR A 97 -7.61 16.04 -2.39
N ARG A 98 -8.21 14.92 -2.78
CA ARG A 98 -9.45 14.91 -3.54
C ARG A 98 -10.58 14.24 -2.75
N PRO A 99 -11.81 14.73 -2.87
CA PRO A 99 -12.97 14.09 -2.29
C PRO A 99 -13.35 12.83 -3.05
N ASP A 100 -14.01 11.92 -2.33
CA ASP A 100 -14.66 10.75 -2.90
C ASP A 100 -15.74 11.18 -3.89
N LYS A 101 -15.65 10.67 -5.11
CA LYS A 101 -16.58 10.97 -6.20
C LYS A 101 -18.01 10.52 -5.88
N GLY A 102 -18.16 9.37 -5.22
CA GLY A 102 -19.45 8.88 -4.76
C GLY A 102 -20.12 9.79 -3.74
N SER A 103 -19.36 10.36 -2.80
CA SER A 103 -19.84 11.36 -1.84
C SER A 103 -20.27 12.66 -2.53
N LEU A 104 -19.47 13.15 -3.50
CA LEU A 104 -19.82 14.37 -4.25
C LEU A 104 -21.08 14.19 -5.12
N GLU A 105 -21.13 13.13 -5.91
CA GLU A 105 -22.21 12.91 -6.88
C GLU A 105 -23.44 12.23 -6.27
N LYS A 106 -23.37 11.82 -5.00
CA LYS A 106 -24.38 11.01 -4.30
C LYS A 106 -24.67 9.68 -5.02
N ARG A 107 -23.65 9.09 -5.65
CA ARG A 107 -23.74 7.84 -6.43
C ARG A 107 -22.97 6.72 -5.76
N ARG A 108 -23.69 5.67 -5.30
CA ARG A 108 -23.09 4.54 -4.57
C ARG A 108 -22.01 3.80 -5.33
N TYR A 109 -22.14 3.65 -6.65
CA TYR A 109 -21.20 2.89 -7.47
C TYR A 109 -19.88 3.64 -7.74
N LEU A 110 -19.82 4.95 -7.44
CA LEU A 110 -18.60 5.75 -7.53
C LEU A 110 -17.91 5.90 -6.15
N ARG A 111 -18.47 5.28 -5.12
CA ARG A 111 -17.95 5.38 -3.76
C ARG A 111 -16.62 4.65 -3.65
N GLY A 112 -15.68 5.29 -2.98
CA GLY A 112 -14.29 4.87 -2.89
C GLY A 112 -13.44 5.27 -4.10
N GLN A 113 -13.87 6.20 -4.96
CA GLN A 113 -13.07 6.66 -6.10
C GLN A 113 -12.62 8.11 -5.90
N TYR A 114 -11.31 8.33 -6.03
CA TYR A 114 -10.68 9.64 -5.91
C TYR A 114 -10.02 10.01 -7.25
N HIS A 115 -10.34 11.17 -7.80
CA HIS A 115 -9.99 11.55 -9.17
C HIS A 115 -9.09 12.78 -9.17
N TRP A 116 -7.93 12.70 -9.84
CA TRP A 116 -7.02 13.82 -10.10
C TRP A 116 -6.94 14.04 -11.62
N PRO A 117 -7.77 14.93 -12.18
CA PRO A 117 -7.79 15.19 -13.62
C PRO A 117 -6.50 15.86 -14.12
N ASP A 118 -5.86 16.66 -13.27
CA ASP A 118 -4.65 17.44 -13.60
C ASP A 118 -3.35 16.66 -13.38
N TYR A 119 -3.42 15.33 -13.31
CA TYR A 119 -2.26 14.51 -13.01
C TYR A 119 -1.34 14.38 -14.24
N PRO A 120 0.02 14.42 -14.08
CA PRO A 120 0.93 14.62 -15.22
C PRO A 120 0.91 13.54 -16.30
N LEU A 121 0.40 12.35 -16.00
CA LEU A 121 0.33 11.21 -16.92
C LEU A 121 -1.07 11.00 -17.51
N GLY A 122 -2.01 11.91 -17.23
CA GLY A 122 -3.44 11.78 -17.56
C GLY A 122 -4.30 11.73 -16.32
N LEU A 123 -5.57 11.32 -16.44
CA LEU A 123 -6.48 11.24 -15.30
C LEU A 123 -6.05 10.10 -14.36
N LEU A 124 -5.62 10.47 -13.15
CA LEU A 124 -5.35 9.51 -12.09
C LEU A 124 -6.64 9.21 -11.31
N VAL A 125 -6.95 7.93 -11.17
CA VAL A 125 -8.04 7.41 -10.34
C VAL A 125 -7.48 6.46 -9.31
N VAL A 126 -7.68 6.77 -8.03
CA VAL A 126 -7.37 5.88 -6.91
C VAL A 126 -8.66 5.26 -6.41
N GLU A 127 -8.70 3.93 -6.33
CA GLU A 127 -9.86 3.19 -5.88
C GLU A 127 -9.61 2.52 -4.52
N ARG A 128 -10.56 2.74 -3.61
CA ARG A 128 -10.56 2.25 -2.23
C ARG A 128 -11.44 1.02 -2.09
N MET A 129 -11.00 0.10 -1.25
CA MET A 129 -11.81 -0.99 -0.70
C MET A 129 -11.62 -1.09 0.80
N THR A 130 -12.53 -1.78 1.48
CA THR A 130 -12.27 -2.29 2.82
C THR A 130 -11.51 -3.61 2.70
N ALA A 131 -10.33 -3.68 3.32
CA ALA A 131 -9.52 -4.88 3.41
C ALA A 131 -9.50 -5.39 4.87
N THR A 132 -9.17 -6.67 5.04
CA THR A 132 -8.98 -7.28 6.37
C THR A 132 -7.54 -7.75 6.47
N ASP A 133 -6.82 -7.30 7.49
CA ASP A 133 -5.49 -7.84 7.78
C ASP A 133 -5.69 -9.22 8.41
N LYS A 134 -5.30 -10.29 7.71
CA LYS A 134 -5.48 -11.66 8.19
C LYS A 134 -4.64 -12.01 9.42
N ARG A 135 -3.65 -11.18 9.78
CA ARG A 135 -2.78 -11.38 10.95
C ARG A 135 -3.45 -10.85 12.22
N THR A 136 -4.13 -9.71 12.12
CA THR A 136 -4.79 -9.04 13.26
C THR A 136 -6.31 -9.21 13.26
N TYR A 137 -6.89 -9.65 12.14
CA TYR A 137 -8.32 -9.69 11.85
C TYR A 137 -9.01 -8.33 11.88
N GLU A 138 -8.24 -7.24 11.77
CA GLU A 138 -8.78 -5.89 11.74
C GLU A 138 -9.14 -5.45 10.32
N ASN A 139 -10.25 -4.75 10.20
CA ASN A 139 -10.67 -4.13 8.94
C ASN A 139 -10.05 -2.75 8.81
N TYR A 140 -9.58 -2.41 7.61
CA TYR A 140 -9.02 -1.11 7.30
C TYR A 140 -9.40 -0.67 5.88
N ASP A 141 -9.45 0.64 5.66
CA ASP A 141 -9.56 1.20 4.32
C ASP A 141 -8.21 1.06 3.59
N ALA A 142 -8.25 0.60 2.35
CA ALA A 142 -7.07 0.29 1.57
C ALA A 142 -7.20 0.75 0.11
N ILE A 143 -6.07 1.11 -0.51
CA ILE A 143 -5.97 1.30 -1.95
C ILE A 143 -5.86 -0.09 -2.58
N TRP A 144 -6.82 -0.47 -3.42
CA TRP A 144 -6.76 -1.75 -4.13
C TRP A 144 -6.36 -1.58 -5.60
N LYS A 145 -6.58 -0.39 -6.15
CA LYS A 145 -6.26 -0.09 -7.54
C LYS A 145 -5.89 1.38 -7.73
N VAL A 146 -4.87 1.59 -8.54
CA VAL A 146 -4.47 2.89 -9.08
C VAL A 146 -4.58 2.81 -10.60
N ARG A 147 -5.38 3.67 -11.23
CA ARG A 147 -5.61 3.70 -12.67
C ARG A 147 -5.20 5.05 -13.23
N ILE A 148 -4.55 5.05 -14.40
CA ILE A 148 -4.18 6.24 -15.15
C ILE A 148 -4.80 6.10 -16.53
N ASP A 149 -5.79 6.94 -16.82
CA ASP A 149 -6.35 7.09 -18.16
C ASP A 149 -5.49 8.11 -18.91
N LYS A 150 -5.00 7.74 -20.09
CA LYS A 150 -4.24 8.67 -20.93
C LYS A 150 -5.13 9.86 -21.33
N PRO A 151 -4.57 11.08 -21.43
CA PRO A 151 -5.29 12.19 -22.03
C PRO A 151 -5.62 11.84 -23.49
N GLU A 152 -6.83 12.21 -23.94
CA GLU A 152 -7.25 12.11 -25.35
C GLU A 152 -6.35 12.95 -26.28
#